data_AF-A0A0W8IL70-F1
#
_entry.id   AF-A0A0W8IL70-F1
#
_cell.length_a   1.000
_cell.length_b   1.000
_cell.length_c   1.000
_cell.angle_alpha   90.00
_cell.angle_beta   90.00
_cell.angle_gamma   90.00
#
_symmetry.space_group_name_H-M   'P 1'
#
loop_
_entity.id
_entity.type
_entity.pdbx_description
1 polymer ?
#
loop_
_entity_poly.entity_id
_entity_poly.type
_entity_poly.pdbx_seq_one_letter_code
_entity_poly.pdbx_strand_id
1 'polypeptide(L)' 'MYTTWRNGTKVEVDDPWGFGGSLEWATSCPPPRHNFTSLPRIRSERPALDLHHPELAAESPQQSPVDDAAMATRKD' A
#
# COMPACT_ATOMS: atom_id res chain seq x y z
N MET A 1 19.11 -5.43 19.88
CA MET A 1 17.72 -5.76 20.30
C MET A 1 17.39 -5.21 21.69
N TYR A 2 18.07 -5.64 22.77
CA TYR A 2 17.75 -5.20 24.15
C TYR A 2 17.81 -3.67 24.35
N THR A 3 18.92 -3.04 23.96
CA THR A 3 19.12 -1.59 24.11
C THR A 3 18.09 -0.79 23.30
N THR A 4 17.87 -1.17 22.04
CA THR A 4 16.98 -0.45 21.12
C THR A 4 15.51 -0.61 21.49
N TRP A 5 15.09 -1.76 22.02
CA TRP A 5 13.72 -1.98 22.47
C TRP A 5 13.35 -1.13 23.70
N ARG A 6 14.32 -0.87 24.59
CA ARG A 6 14.09 -0.11 25.84
C ARG A 6 14.29 1.39 25.69
N ASN A 7 15.28 1.80 24.88
CA ASN A 7 15.78 3.17 24.86
C ASN A 7 15.75 3.80 23.45
N GLY A 8 15.25 3.09 22.43
CA GLY A 8 15.18 3.61 21.08
C GLY A 8 14.23 4.80 20.97
N THR A 9 14.50 5.68 20.00
CA THR A 9 13.59 6.77 19.64
C THR A 9 12.26 6.18 19.18
N LYS A 10 11.15 6.75 19.68
CA LYS A 10 9.81 6.35 19.25
C LYS A 10 9.55 6.82 17.84
N VAL A 11 8.93 5.94 17.06
CA VAL A 11 8.39 6.26 15.75
C VAL A 11 6.94 6.68 15.95
N GLU A 12 6.58 7.85 15.44
CA GLU A 12 5.23 8.43 15.55
C GLU A 12 4.51 8.47 14.19
N VAL A 13 5.02 7.72 13.21
CA VAL A 13 4.51 7.61 11.84
C VAL A 13 4.28 6.15 11.47
N ASP A 14 3.40 5.92 10.50
CA ASP A 14 3.06 4.57 10.03
C ASP A 14 4.22 3.93 9.25
N ASP A 15 4.89 4.71 8.38
CA ASP A 15 6.05 4.29 7.60
C ASP A 15 7.29 5.16 7.90
N PRO A 16 8.21 4.71 8.77
CA PRO A 16 9.42 5.46 9.08
C PRO A 16 10.49 5.41 7.96
N TRP A 17 10.32 4.58 6.93
CA TRP A 17 11.21 4.52 5.77
C TRP A 17 10.69 5.31 4.57
N GLY A 18 9.38 5.55 4.53
CA GLY A 18 8.71 6.53 3.69
C GLY A 18 8.28 6.05 2.30
N PHE A 19 8.55 4.81 1.89
CA PHE A 19 8.18 4.31 0.55
C PHE A 19 7.66 2.86 0.55
N GLY A 20 7.16 2.39 1.70
CA GLY A 20 6.54 1.09 1.86
C GLY A 20 5.35 0.89 0.93
N GLY A 21 5.27 -0.28 0.28
CA GLY A 21 4.22 -0.57 -0.71
C GLY A 21 3.03 -1.35 -0.15
N SER A 22 3.31 -2.37 0.67
CA SER A 22 2.33 -3.29 1.22
C SER A 22 1.48 -2.64 2.32
N LEU A 23 0.33 -3.26 2.64
CA LEU A 23 -0.60 -2.76 3.65
C LEU A 23 -0.01 -2.63 5.06
N GLU A 24 1.08 -3.35 5.38
CA GLU A 24 1.75 -3.22 6.67
C GLU A 24 2.31 -1.81 6.95
N TRP A 25 2.51 -1.01 5.89
CA TRP A 25 2.99 0.37 5.96
C TRP A 25 1.86 1.41 6.00
N ALA A 26 0.60 0.96 6.02
CA ALA A 26 -0.59 1.81 6.16
C ALA A 26 -1.25 1.64 7.54
N THR A 27 -0.49 1.18 8.53
CA THR A 27 -0.94 1.04 9.92
C THR A 27 0.10 1.60 10.88
N SER A 28 -0.32 1.93 12.09
CA SER A 28 0.53 2.53 13.10
C SER A 28 1.68 1.62 13.53
N CYS A 29 2.76 2.23 14.02
CA CYS A 29 3.91 1.54 14.61
C CYS A 29 4.01 1.85 16.12
N PRO A 30 3.47 1.02 17.02
CA PRO A 30 3.04 -0.38 16.84
C PRO A 30 1.62 -0.55 16.27
N PRO A 31 1.31 -1.69 15.62
CA PRO A 31 -0.01 -1.94 15.07
C PRO A 31 -1.05 -2.18 16.18
N PRO A 32 -2.32 -1.81 15.96
CA PRO A 32 -3.41 -2.11 16.89
C PRO A 32 -3.66 -3.62 16.99
N ARG A 33 -4.38 -4.07 18.03
CA ARG A 33 -4.66 -5.50 18.30
C ARG A 33 -5.24 -6.27 17.11
N HIS A 34 -6.01 -5.59 16.25
CA HIS A 34 -6.65 -6.15 15.07
C HIS A 34 -6.03 -5.63 13.76
N ASN A 35 -4.75 -5.29 13.80
CA ASN A 35 -3.88 -4.82 12.71
C ASN A 35 -4.24 -3.48 12.09
N PHE A 36 -5.53 -3.17 11.86
CA PHE A 36 -5.95 -1.93 11.19
C PHE A 36 -7.07 -1.22 11.96
N THR A 37 -6.95 0.10 12.08
CA THR A 37 -8.05 0.97 12.54
C THR A 37 -9.02 1.26 11.39
N SER A 38 -8.50 1.39 10.17
CA SER A 38 -9.25 1.54 8.93
C SER A 38 -8.44 0.98 7.77
N LEU A 39 -9.10 0.42 6.76
CA LEU A 39 -8.43 -0.08 5.56
C LEU A 39 -8.35 1.00 4.48
N PRO A 40 -7.17 1.26 3.89
CA PRO A 40 -7.07 2.13 2.73
C PRO A 40 -7.70 1.48 1.50
N ARG A 41 -8.11 2.29 0.53
CA ARG A 41 -8.66 1.78 -0.72
C ARG A 41 -7.54 1.16 -1.57
N ILE A 42 -7.72 -0.09 -1.96
CA ILE A 42 -6.75 -0.81 -2.80
C ILE A 42 -7.03 -0.51 -4.27
N ARG A 43 -6.10 0.18 -4.94
CA ARG A 43 -6.17 0.52 -6.37
C ARG A 43 -5.00 -0.01 -7.19
N SER A 44 -3.94 -0.47 -6.54
CA SER A 44 -2.75 -1.04 -7.16
C SER A 44 -2.14 -2.12 -6.25
N GLU A 45 -1.02 -2.70 -6.69
CA GLU A 45 -0.19 -3.61 -5.90
C GLU A 45 0.45 -2.93 -4.67
N ARG A 46 0.59 -1.59 -4.68
CA ARG A 46 1.29 -0.80 -3.66
C ARG A 46 0.35 0.16 -2.92
N PRO A 47 -0.69 -0.34 -2.22
CA PRO A 47 -1.74 0.50 -1.65
C PRO A 47 -1.26 1.48 -0.57
N ALA A 48 -0.20 1.17 0.19
CA ALA A 48 0.34 2.12 1.17
C ALA A 48 1.10 3.27 0.49
N LEU A 49 1.84 2.97 -0.57
CA LEU A 49 2.54 3.98 -1.36
C LEU A 49 1.54 4.93 -2.02
N ASP A 50 0.50 4.41 -2.66
CA ASP A 50 -0.53 5.23 -3.32
C ASP A 50 -1.24 6.17 -2.34
N LEU A 51 -1.40 5.75 -1.09
CA LEU A 51 -2.01 6.54 -0.03
C LEU A 51 -1.10 7.70 0.42
N HIS A 52 0.19 7.42 0.61
CA HIS A 52 1.15 8.39 1.13
C HIS A 52 1.73 9.32 0.05
N HIS A 53 1.75 8.85 -1.18
CA HIS A 53 2.29 9.54 -2.35
C HIS A 53 1.27 9.60 -3.50
N PRO A 54 0.14 10.29 -3.31
CA PRO A 54 -0.85 10.46 -4.38
C PRO A 54 -0.26 11.14 -5.63
N GLU A 55 0.82 11.91 -5.49
CA GLU A 55 1.57 12.53 -6.58
C GLU A 55 2.31 11.52 -7.48
N LEU A 56 2.58 10.31 -6.99
CA LEU A 56 3.25 9.23 -7.74
C LEU A 56 2.26 8.29 -8.42
N ALA A 57 0.95 8.47 -8.18
CA ALA A 57 -0.07 7.69 -8.87
C ALA A 57 0.05 7.95 -10.37
N ALA A 58 0.56 6.96 -11.11
CA ALA A 58 0.37 6.94 -12.56
C ALA A 58 -1.14 6.97 -12.82
N GLU A 59 -1.60 7.75 -13.80
CA GLU A 59 -2.95 7.57 -14.33
C GLU A 59 -3.10 6.08 -14.61
N SER A 60 -3.95 5.41 -13.84
CA SER A 60 -4.20 3.98 -14.04
C SER A 60 -4.51 3.82 -15.52
N PRO A 61 -3.93 2.85 -16.24
CA PRO A 61 -4.41 2.57 -17.56
C PRO A 61 -5.90 2.26 -17.38
N GLN A 62 -6.76 3.21 -17.78
CA GLN A 62 -8.17 2.92 -18.01
C GLN A 62 -8.12 1.62 -18.80
N GLN A 63 -8.64 0.54 -18.22
CA GLN A 63 -8.72 -0.75 -18.86
C GLN A 63 -9.38 -0.50 -20.21
N SER A 64 -8.56 -0.39 -21.25
CA SER A 64 -9.02 0.16 -22.51
C SER A 64 -9.93 -0.89 -23.12
N PRO A 65 -11.07 -0.54 -23.74
CA PRO A 65 -12.04 -1.52 -24.25
C PRO A 65 -11.45 -2.56 -25.22
N VAL A 66 -10.22 -2.37 -25.67
CA VAL A 66 -9.47 -3.26 -26.55
C VAL A 66 -9.04 -4.57 -25.86
N ASP A 67 -8.86 -4.59 -24.54
CA ASP A 67 -8.36 -5.78 -23.83
C ASP A 67 -9.44 -6.87 -23.67
N ASP A 68 -10.72 -6.47 -23.51
CA ASP A 68 -11.86 -7.41 -23.47
C ASP A 68 -12.15 -8.04 -24.84
N ALA A 69 -11.99 -7.26 -25.92
CA ALA A 69 -12.22 -7.74 -27.29
C ALA A 69 -11.16 -8.78 -27.72
N ALA A 70 -9.89 -8.62 -27.30
CA ALA A 70 -8.81 -9.53 -27.64
C ALA A 70 -8.87 -10.89 -26.91
N MET A 71 -9.55 -10.95 -25.75
CA MET A 71 -9.74 -12.20 -25.00
C MET A 71 -10.91 -13.04 -25.56
N ALA A 72 -11.91 -12.41 -26.16
CA ALA A 72 -13.08 -13.07 -26.75
C ALA A 72 -12.76 -13.88 -28.02
N THR A 73 -11.70 -13.54 -28.77
CA THR A 73 -11.37 -14.20 -30.06
C THR A 73 -10.44 -15.40 -29.93
N ARG A 74 -10.09 -15.83 -28.70
CA ARG A 74 -9.16 -16.96 -28.46
C ARG A 74 -9.86 -18.25 -28.02
N LYS A 75 -11.18 -18.30 -28.12
CA LYS A 75 -11.98 -19.52 -27.96
C LYS A 75 -12.46 -19.99 -29.33
N ASP A 76 -11.56 -20.59 -30.10
CA ASP A 76 -11.87 -21.49 -31.22
C ASP A 76 -10.81 -22.59 -31.26
#